data_AF-A0A3E2B381-F1
#
_entry.id   AF-A0A3E2B381-F1
#
_cell.length_a   1.000
_cell.length_b   1.000
_cell.length_c   1.000
_cell.angle_alpha   90.00
_cell.angle_beta   90.00
_cell.angle_gamma   90.00
#
_symmetry.space_group_name_H-M   'P 1'
#
loop_
_entity.id
_entity.type
_entity.pdbx_description
1 polymer ?
#
loop_
_entity_poly.entity_id
_entity_poly.type
_entity_poly.pdbx_seq_one_letter_code
_entity_poly.pdbx_strand_id
1 'polypeptide(L)'
;MKKWLTLPLAAGCLVLLAMPALANEGHMNRPSDLSTIPVKGSYQEKLETETVYSVDISWGSMEFVYAKEGTGVWNPETHSYDNVSGAGWQYPAGGPGGLAGNEVQITNHSNTKIVCSLDFTTEEAFPEIVGTFDRPEISISSAEGKAVDDETLTQKSKLNMQGALAEQVVTPTPIGEILVTLQE
;
A
#
# COMPACT_ATOMS: atom_id res chain seq x y z
N MET A 1 21.96 24.41 31.98
CA MET A 1 21.83 23.25 32.88
C MET A 1 22.07 21.98 32.07
N LYS A 2 22.89 21.08 32.63
CA LYS A 2 23.13 19.66 32.28
C LYS A 2 23.74 19.30 30.91
N LYS A 3 24.73 18.40 30.99
CA LYS A 3 25.59 17.84 29.95
C LYS A 3 24.92 16.61 29.28
N TRP A 4 25.61 16.06 28.27
CA TRP A 4 25.63 14.68 27.68
C TRP A 4 25.30 14.75 26.18
N LEU A 5 25.98 14.11 25.23
CA LEU A 5 27.13 13.21 25.18
C LEU A 5 27.68 13.29 23.73
N THR A 6 29.00 13.22 23.56
CA THR A 6 29.73 13.10 22.28
C THR A 6 29.45 11.78 21.54
N LEU A 7 29.48 11.79 20.21
CA LEU A 7 29.95 10.64 19.39
C LEU A 7 30.66 11.16 18.11
N PRO A 8 31.97 10.95 17.93
CA PRO A 8 32.64 11.23 16.66
C PRO A 8 32.43 10.04 15.71
N LEU A 9 31.73 10.26 14.59
CA LEU A 9 31.64 9.31 13.49
C LEU A 9 32.96 9.35 12.70
N ALA A 10 33.89 8.46 13.06
CA ALA A 10 35.13 8.23 12.33
C ALA A 10 35.29 6.72 12.12
N ALA A 11 35.28 6.29 10.86
CA ALA A 11 35.86 5.07 10.27
C ALA A 11 34.94 4.60 9.12
N GLY A 12 35.42 4.25 7.93
CA GLY A 12 36.78 4.15 7.45
C GLY A 12 36.78 4.25 5.93
N CYS A 13 37.81 4.90 5.40
CA CYS A 13 38.12 4.88 3.98
C CYS A 13 38.53 3.44 3.62
N LEU A 14 37.62 2.67 3.01
CA LEU A 14 37.90 1.31 2.58
C LEU A 14 38.82 1.38 1.35
N VAL A 15 40.12 1.23 1.57
CA VAL A 15 41.12 1.16 0.51
C VAL A 15 40.90 -0.15 -0.25
N LEU A 16 40.29 -0.06 -1.43
CA LEU A 16 40.26 -1.15 -2.40
C LEU A 16 41.69 -1.39 -2.90
N LEU A 17 42.36 -2.40 -2.34
CA LEU A 17 43.60 -2.91 -2.90
C LEU A 17 43.30 -3.58 -4.24
N ALA A 18 43.46 -2.83 -5.34
CA ALA A 18 43.51 -3.41 -6.67
C ALA A 18 44.72 -4.37 -6.75
N MET A 19 44.46 -5.68 -6.72
CA MET A 19 45.52 -6.66 -6.92
C MET A 19 45.85 -6.75 -8.43
N PRO A 20 47.12 -6.65 -8.84
CA PRO A 20 47.50 -6.92 -10.21
C PRO A 20 47.33 -8.43 -10.48
N ALA A 21 46.52 -8.77 -11.48
CA ALA A 21 46.44 -10.12 -12.00
C ALA A 21 47.68 -10.39 -12.87
N LEU A 22 48.74 -10.98 -12.29
CA LEU A 22 49.75 -11.62 -13.12
C LEU A 22 49.14 -12.88 -13.75
N ALA A 23 49.04 -12.90 -15.08
CA ALA A 23 48.80 -14.13 -15.83
C ALA A 23 50.05 -15.02 -15.68
N ASN A 24 49.92 -16.13 -14.96
CA ASN A 24 50.98 -17.13 -14.82
C ASN A 24 50.74 -18.23 -15.86
N GLU A 25 51.54 -18.25 -16.91
CA GLU A 25 51.46 -19.25 -17.98
C GLU A 25 52.14 -20.56 -17.54
N GLY A 26 51.41 -21.68 -17.66
CA GLY A 26 51.90 -23.02 -17.35
C GLY A 26 52.32 -23.75 -18.62
N HIS A 27 53.57 -24.21 -18.68
CA HIS A 27 54.07 -25.04 -19.78
C HIS A 27 54.48 -26.41 -19.25
N MET A 28 54.02 -27.48 -19.91
CA MET A 28 54.17 -28.87 -19.45
C MET A 28 54.91 -29.65 -20.56
N ASN A 29 56.10 -30.20 -20.26
CA ASN A 29 56.98 -30.80 -21.29
C ASN A 29 57.10 -32.33 -21.17
N ARG A 30 56.60 -32.92 -20.08
CA ARG A 30 56.54 -34.37 -19.84
C ARG A 30 55.27 -34.77 -19.09
N PRO A 31 54.79 -36.02 -19.24
CA PRO A 31 53.56 -36.50 -18.57
C PRO A 31 53.59 -36.52 -17.04
N SER A 32 54.78 -36.43 -16.42
CA SER A 32 54.97 -36.34 -14.97
C SER A 32 55.04 -34.91 -14.43
N ASP A 33 55.02 -33.91 -15.31
CA ASP A 33 55.08 -32.51 -14.90
C ASP A 33 53.70 -32.10 -14.34
N LEU A 34 53.64 -31.69 -13.07
CA LEU A 34 52.42 -31.18 -12.45
C LEU A 34 52.44 -29.65 -12.46
N SER A 35 51.45 -29.03 -13.10
CA SER A 35 51.24 -27.57 -13.01
C SER A 35 50.06 -27.28 -12.08
N THR A 36 50.30 -26.46 -11.06
CA THR A 36 49.26 -25.99 -10.14
C THR A 36 48.76 -24.63 -10.61
N ILE A 37 47.48 -24.55 -10.98
CA ILE A 37 46.82 -23.27 -11.31
C ILE A 37 46.20 -22.71 -10.02
N PRO A 38 46.59 -21.51 -9.55
CA PRO A 38 45.98 -20.92 -8.37
C PRO A 38 44.53 -20.51 -8.69
N VAL A 39 43.56 -21.15 -8.04
CA VAL A 39 42.16 -20.73 -8.07
C VAL A 39 41.95 -19.71 -6.96
N LYS A 40 41.60 -18.48 -7.34
CA LYS A 40 41.32 -17.40 -6.40
C LYS A 40 39.82 -17.13 -6.38
N GLY A 41 39.27 -16.99 -5.18
CA GLY A 41 37.92 -16.49 -4.94
C GLY A 41 37.97 -15.34 -3.94
N SER A 42 37.04 -14.39 -4.06
CA SER A 42 36.84 -13.32 -3.10
C SER A 42 35.48 -13.48 -2.43
N TYR A 43 35.44 -13.25 -1.12
CA TYR A 43 34.19 -13.04 -0.38
C TYR A 43 33.79 -11.57 -0.49
N GLN A 44 32.55 -11.29 -0.89
CA GLN A 44 31.93 -9.98 -0.73
C GLN A 44 30.85 -10.10 0.33
N GLU A 45 30.94 -9.25 1.35
CA GLU A 45 29.90 -9.08 2.35
C GLU A 45 28.67 -8.42 1.70
N LYS A 46 27.46 -8.84 2.10
CA LYS A 46 26.22 -8.22 1.62
C LYS A 46 26.27 -6.74 2.04
N LEU A 47 26.21 -5.82 1.08
CA LEU A 47 25.98 -4.41 1.38
C LEU A 47 24.63 -4.31 2.12
N GLU A 48 24.61 -3.66 3.28
CA GLU A 48 23.37 -3.25 3.95
C GLU A 48 22.53 -2.48 2.92
N THR A 49 21.43 -3.09 2.48
CA THR A 49 20.52 -2.46 1.52
C THR A 49 19.72 -1.39 2.25
N GLU A 50 19.87 -0.13 1.84
CA GLU A 50 19.08 0.99 2.35
C GLU A 50 17.59 0.70 2.21
N THR A 51 16.79 1.09 3.20
CA THR A 51 15.33 0.94 3.13
C THR A 51 14.75 1.94 2.13
N VAL A 52 14.00 1.45 1.15
CA VAL A 52 13.37 2.25 0.09
C VAL A 52 11.87 2.05 0.15
N TYR A 53 11.14 3.15 0.33
CA TYR A 53 9.68 3.17 0.31
C TYR A 53 9.15 3.49 -1.09
N SER A 54 8.24 2.65 -1.58
CA SER A 54 7.49 2.84 -2.82
C SER A 54 6.13 2.20 -2.64
N VAL A 55 5.08 3.01 -2.57
CA VAL A 55 3.71 2.57 -2.27
C VAL A 55 2.77 3.24 -3.25
N ASP A 56 1.97 2.44 -3.94
CA ASP A 56 0.91 2.92 -4.84
C ASP A 56 -0.43 2.88 -4.12
N ILE A 57 -1.17 3.98 -4.17
CA ILE A 57 -2.50 4.11 -3.59
C ILE A 57 -3.47 4.49 -4.69
N SER A 58 -4.55 3.72 -4.83
CA SER A 58 -5.65 4.00 -5.76
C SER A 58 -6.99 3.83 -5.06
N TRP A 59 -8.03 4.47 -5.58
CA TRP A 59 -9.35 4.46 -4.98
C TRP A 59 -10.46 4.46 -6.03
N GLY A 60 -11.66 4.03 -5.64
CA GLY A 60 -12.89 4.19 -6.41
C GLY A 60 -13.31 5.65 -6.59
N SER A 61 -14.55 5.89 -6.95
CA SER A 61 -15.08 7.25 -7.15
C SER A 61 -15.11 8.05 -5.85
N MET A 62 -15.30 7.38 -4.71
CA MET A 62 -15.63 7.98 -3.41
C MET A 62 -16.86 8.90 -3.49
N GLU A 63 -17.76 8.60 -4.43
CA GLU A 63 -19.05 9.26 -4.58
C GLU A 63 -20.16 8.35 -4.03
N PHE A 64 -20.94 8.88 -3.09
CA PHE A 64 -21.94 8.14 -2.35
C PHE A 64 -23.32 8.73 -2.59
N VAL A 65 -24.34 7.87 -2.66
CA VAL A 65 -25.74 8.30 -2.78
C VAL A 65 -26.49 7.79 -1.56
N TYR A 66 -27.07 8.69 -0.77
CA TYR A 66 -27.98 8.30 0.29
C TYR A 66 -29.40 8.24 -0.28
N ALA A 67 -29.97 7.04 -0.35
CA ALA A 67 -31.36 6.85 -0.72
C ALA A 67 -32.22 6.82 0.55
N LYS A 68 -33.25 7.66 0.59
CA LYS A 68 -34.33 7.48 1.58
C LYS A 68 -35.08 6.19 1.24
N GLU A 69 -35.68 5.57 2.26
CA GLU A 69 -36.65 4.52 2.03
C GLU A 69 -37.70 5.04 1.05
N GLY A 70 -37.86 4.36 -0.08
CA GLY A 70 -38.91 4.69 -1.01
C GLY A 70 -40.24 4.33 -0.38
N THR A 71 -41.21 5.24 -0.38
CA THR A 71 -42.59 4.78 -0.43
C THR A 71 -42.72 4.05 -1.76
N GLY A 72 -42.84 2.73 -1.72
CA GLY A 72 -43.05 1.98 -2.96
C GLY A 72 -44.29 2.49 -3.69
N VAL A 73 -44.48 2.03 -4.92
CA VAL A 73 -45.71 2.30 -5.65
C VAL A 73 -46.79 1.41 -5.04
N TRP A 74 -47.87 1.99 -4.53
CA TRP A 74 -49.00 1.20 -4.03
C TRP A 74 -49.58 0.37 -5.17
N ASN A 75 -49.55 -0.95 -5.02
CA ASN A 75 -50.17 -1.89 -5.93
C ASN A 75 -51.53 -2.32 -5.37
N PRO A 76 -52.65 -1.90 -5.99
CA PRO A 76 -53.99 -2.21 -5.50
C PRO A 76 -54.38 -3.69 -5.71
N GLU A 77 -53.70 -4.44 -6.58
CA GLU A 77 -54.01 -5.86 -6.83
C GLU A 77 -53.40 -6.76 -5.74
N THR A 78 -52.20 -6.41 -5.27
CA THR A 78 -51.49 -7.18 -4.23
C THR A 78 -51.63 -6.58 -2.84
N HIS A 79 -52.18 -5.36 -2.72
CA HIS A 79 -52.23 -4.57 -1.48
C HIS A 79 -50.85 -4.41 -0.81
N SER A 80 -49.81 -4.24 -1.63
CA SER A 80 -48.43 -4.05 -1.19
C SER A 80 -47.80 -2.85 -1.89
N TYR A 81 -46.72 -2.34 -1.31
CA TYR A 81 -45.87 -1.37 -1.98
C TYR A 81 -44.83 -2.12 -2.83
N ASP A 82 -44.83 -1.86 -4.14
CA ASP A 82 -43.84 -2.38 -5.08
C ASP A 82 -42.66 -1.41 -5.19
N ASN A 83 -41.46 -1.89 -5.54
CA ASN A 83 -40.25 -1.06 -5.67
C ASN A 83 -39.88 -0.29 -4.40
N VAL A 84 -40.08 -0.88 -3.22
CA VAL A 84 -39.55 -0.32 -1.96
C VAL A 84 -38.03 -0.34 -2.05
N SER A 85 -37.42 0.81 -2.35
CA SER A 85 -35.98 0.97 -2.18
C SER A 85 -35.69 1.04 -0.69
N GLY A 86 -34.82 0.17 -0.18
CA GLY A 86 -34.37 0.27 1.20
C GLY A 86 -33.66 1.60 1.45
N ALA A 87 -33.86 2.19 2.62
CA ALA A 87 -33.07 3.34 3.06
C ALA A 87 -31.59 2.94 3.18
N GLY A 88 -30.69 3.83 2.78
CA GLY A 88 -29.28 3.71 3.11
C GLY A 88 -28.33 4.26 2.05
N TRP A 89 -27.04 4.15 2.38
CA TRP A 89 -25.95 4.52 1.50
C TRP A 89 -25.75 3.51 0.38
N GLN A 90 -25.65 4.04 -0.83
CA GLN A 90 -25.32 3.32 -2.04
C GLN A 90 -23.93 3.75 -2.51
N TYR A 91 -23.22 2.80 -3.09
CA TYR A 91 -21.84 2.94 -3.54
C TYR A 91 -21.78 2.69 -5.06
N PRO A 92 -22.25 3.63 -5.90
CA PRO A 92 -22.19 3.48 -7.34
C PRO A 92 -20.77 3.11 -7.79
N ALA A 93 -20.67 2.16 -8.72
CA ALA A 93 -19.39 1.83 -9.31
C ALA A 93 -18.86 3.01 -10.13
N GLY A 94 -17.60 3.31 -9.98
CA GLY A 94 -16.90 4.40 -10.64
C GLY A 94 -15.49 4.47 -10.07
N GLY A 95 -14.51 4.77 -10.91
CA GLY A 95 -13.10 4.84 -10.50
C GLY A 95 -12.15 4.23 -11.54
N PRO A 96 -10.89 4.73 -11.63
CA PRO A 96 -9.86 4.10 -12.45
C PRO A 96 -9.61 2.66 -11.99
N GLY A 97 -9.34 1.73 -12.93
CA GLY A 97 -8.83 0.40 -12.58
C GLY A 97 -9.85 -0.64 -12.08
N GLY A 98 -11.16 -0.37 -12.16
CA GLY A 98 -12.20 -1.36 -11.86
C GLY A 98 -12.48 -1.57 -10.36
N LEU A 99 -12.07 -0.62 -9.51
CA LEU A 99 -12.38 -0.61 -8.09
C LEU A 99 -13.87 -0.31 -7.85
N ALA A 100 -14.42 -0.85 -6.75
CA ALA A 100 -15.74 -0.43 -6.28
C ALA A 100 -15.69 1.04 -5.82
N GLY A 101 -16.81 1.76 -5.90
CA GLY A 101 -16.85 3.20 -5.62
C GLY A 101 -16.34 3.60 -4.23
N ASN A 102 -16.43 2.69 -3.26
CA ASN A 102 -16.02 2.89 -1.88
C ASN A 102 -14.73 2.16 -1.48
N GLU A 103 -13.96 1.65 -2.44
CA GLU A 103 -12.78 0.83 -2.19
C GLU A 103 -11.49 1.65 -2.34
N VAL A 104 -10.58 1.49 -1.39
CA VAL A 104 -9.18 1.94 -1.44
C VAL A 104 -8.31 0.71 -1.64
N GLN A 105 -7.34 0.81 -2.55
CA GLN A 105 -6.33 -0.21 -2.83
C GLN A 105 -4.94 0.36 -2.53
N ILE A 106 -4.12 -0.44 -1.86
CA ILE A 106 -2.73 -0.12 -1.53
C ILE A 106 -1.84 -1.25 -2.06
N THR A 107 -0.80 -0.89 -2.80
CA THR A 107 0.22 -1.83 -3.29
C THR A 107 1.60 -1.45 -2.77
N ASN A 108 2.31 -2.40 -2.16
CA ASN A 108 3.67 -2.19 -1.67
C ASN A 108 4.72 -2.64 -2.69
N HIS A 109 5.56 -1.70 -3.14
CA HIS A 109 6.76 -1.96 -3.93
C HIS A 109 8.07 -1.73 -3.12
N SER A 110 7.95 -1.43 -1.83
CA SER A 110 9.08 -1.18 -0.93
C SER A 110 9.89 -2.45 -0.67
N ASN A 111 11.18 -2.30 -0.37
CA ASN A 111 12.02 -3.42 0.10
C ASN A 111 11.83 -3.73 1.59
N THR A 112 10.87 -3.07 2.25
CA THR A 112 10.47 -3.32 3.63
C THR A 112 8.97 -3.56 3.75
N LYS A 113 8.56 -4.13 4.88
CA LYS A 113 7.15 -4.23 5.26
C LYS A 113 6.59 -2.83 5.49
N ILE A 114 5.37 -2.57 5.04
CA ILE A 114 4.63 -1.35 5.37
C ILE A 114 3.43 -1.65 6.26
N VAL A 115 3.04 -0.65 7.05
CA VAL A 115 1.77 -0.60 7.76
C VAL A 115 1.09 0.72 7.37
N CYS A 116 -0.15 0.64 6.89
CA CYS A 116 -0.94 1.80 6.51
C CYS A 116 -2.19 1.87 7.36
N SER A 117 -2.52 3.05 7.90
CA SER A 117 -3.83 3.31 8.49
C SER A 117 -4.70 4.15 7.57
N LEU A 118 -6.00 3.86 7.62
CA LEU A 118 -7.06 4.50 6.85
C LEU A 118 -8.08 5.08 7.83
N ASP A 119 -8.22 6.40 7.80
CA ASP A 119 -9.14 7.13 8.66
C ASP A 119 -10.12 7.95 7.81
N PHE A 120 -11.37 8.04 8.26
CA PHE A 120 -12.37 8.92 7.65
C PHE A 120 -12.77 10.00 8.66
N THR A 121 -12.69 11.25 8.23
CA THR A 121 -13.16 12.40 9.02
C THR A 121 -14.39 12.97 8.35
N THR A 122 -15.51 13.03 9.08
CA THR A 122 -16.72 13.67 8.59
C THR A 122 -16.58 15.19 8.62
N GLU A 123 -17.24 15.86 7.68
CA GLU A 123 -17.35 17.32 7.69
C GLU A 123 -18.24 17.79 8.85
N GLU A 124 -17.91 18.94 9.45
CA GLU A 124 -18.67 19.49 10.59
C GLU A 124 -20.14 19.76 10.25
N ALA A 125 -20.44 20.02 8.99
CA ALA A 125 -21.80 20.24 8.49
C ALA A 125 -22.66 18.96 8.50
N PHE A 126 -22.03 17.77 8.60
CA PHE A 126 -22.69 16.47 8.56
C PHE A 126 -22.28 15.58 9.77
N PRO A 127 -22.55 16.02 11.01
CA PRO A 127 -22.04 15.36 12.22
C PRO A 127 -22.67 13.98 12.45
N GLU A 128 -23.78 13.66 11.80
CA GLU A 128 -24.46 12.36 11.90
C GLU A 128 -23.86 11.30 10.96
N ILE A 129 -23.03 11.72 9.99
CA ILE A 129 -22.38 10.81 9.05
C ILE A 129 -21.14 10.21 9.70
N VAL A 130 -21.05 8.88 9.66
CA VAL A 130 -19.88 8.14 10.14
C VAL A 130 -19.42 7.21 9.04
N GLY A 131 -18.13 7.29 8.69
CA GLY A 131 -17.47 6.37 7.77
C GLY A 131 -16.55 5.43 8.52
N THR A 132 -16.65 4.13 8.24
CA THR A 132 -15.79 3.10 8.84
C THR A 132 -15.19 2.20 7.78
N PHE A 133 -13.88 2.02 7.80
CA PHE A 133 -13.20 1.04 6.97
C PHE A 133 -13.38 -0.37 7.52
N ASP A 134 -13.61 -1.35 6.64
CA ASP A 134 -13.61 -2.78 7.03
C ASP A 134 -12.22 -3.24 7.48
N ARG A 135 -11.17 -2.62 6.96
CA ARG A 135 -9.77 -2.81 7.32
C ARG A 135 -9.11 -1.44 7.52
N PRO A 136 -9.24 -0.82 8.71
CA PRO A 136 -8.66 0.49 8.99
C PRO A 136 -7.14 0.45 9.12
N GLU A 137 -6.55 -0.72 9.33
CA GLU A 137 -5.11 -0.92 9.32
C GLU A 137 -4.74 -2.08 8.38
N ILE A 138 -3.75 -1.86 7.53
CA ILE A 138 -3.30 -2.81 6.52
C ILE A 138 -1.79 -2.98 6.67
N SER A 139 -1.33 -4.21 6.87
CA SER A 139 0.08 -4.55 6.80
C SER A 139 0.38 -5.36 5.55
N ILE A 140 1.37 -4.91 4.77
CA ILE A 140 1.81 -5.56 3.53
C ILE A 140 3.31 -5.87 3.65
N SER A 141 3.69 -7.11 3.35
CA SER A 141 5.09 -7.56 3.38
C SER A 141 5.97 -6.79 2.39
N SER A 142 7.30 -6.87 2.58
CA SER A 142 8.28 -6.42 1.58
C SER A 142 8.05 -7.05 0.20
N ALA A 143 8.31 -6.27 -0.84
CA ALA A 143 8.35 -6.70 -2.24
C ALA A 143 9.70 -7.36 -2.62
N GLU A 144 10.70 -7.34 -1.74
CA GLU A 144 12.01 -7.94 -2.01
C GLU A 144 11.87 -9.43 -2.36
N GLY A 145 12.35 -9.80 -3.55
CA GLY A 145 12.30 -11.18 -4.05
C GLY A 145 10.94 -11.64 -4.59
N LYS A 146 9.95 -10.74 -4.69
CA LYS A 146 8.62 -11.03 -5.26
C LYS A 146 8.50 -10.51 -6.69
N ALA A 147 7.54 -11.07 -7.44
CA ALA A 147 7.15 -10.53 -8.74
C ALA A 147 6.46 -9.17 -8.56
N VAL A 148 6.56 -8.30 -9.57
CA VAL A 148 5.98 -6.94 -9.51
C VAL A 148 4.45 -6.98 -9.38
N ASP A 149 3.82 -8.01 -9.95
CA ASP A 149 2.39 -8.26 -9.96
C ASP A 149 1.94 -9.31 -8.93
N ASP A 150 2.77 -9.58 -7.91
CA ASP A 150 2.42 -10.51 -6.82
C ASP A 150 1.20 -9.98 -6.04
N GLU A 151 0.08 -10.70 -6.12
CA GLU A 151 -1.20 -10.31 -5.50
C GLU A 151 -1.09 -10.11 -3.97
N THR A 152 -0.10 -10.72 -3.30
CA THR A 152 0.10 -10.53 -1.85
C THR A 152 0.60 -9.14 -1.48
N LEU A 153 1.13 -8.40 -2.45
CA LEU A 153 1.60 -7.02 -2.30
C LEU A 153 0.48 -6.01 -2.43
N THR A 154 -0.72 -6.43 -2.83
CA THR A 154 -1.88 -5.56 -2.94
C THR A 154 -2.93 -5.93 -1.90
N GLN A 155 -3.41 -4.92 -1.18
CA GLN A 155 -4.49 -5.06 -0.22
C GLN A 155 -5.54 -3.99 -0.46
N LYS A 156 -6.77 -4.28 -0.06
CA LYS A 156 -7.95 -3.44 -0.28
C LYS A 156 -8.73 -3.25 1.01
N SER A 157 -9.41 -2.11 1.11
CA SER A 157 -10.30 -1.76 2.21
C SER A 157 -11.48 -0.95 1.70
N LYS A 158 -12.66 -1.20 2.24
CA LYS A 158 -13.91 -0.54 1.83
C LYS A 158 -14.41 0.39 2.92
N LEU A 159 -14.75 1.61 2.53
CA LEU A 159 -15.41 2.58 3.38
C LEU A 159 -16.92 2.29 3.43
N ASN A 160 -17.44 2.03 4.62
CA ASN A 160 -18.86 1.83 4.87
C ASN A 160 -19.42 3.06 5.57
N MET A 161 -20.48 3.63 4.99
CA MET A 161 -21.12 4.85 5.48
C MET A 161 -22.33 4.51 6.34
N GLN A 162 -22.48 5.24 7.45
CA GLN A 162 -23.59 5.19 8.38
C GLN A 162 -24.17 6.60 8.58
N GLY A 163 -25.33 6.67 9.24
CA GLY A 163 -26.08 7.92 9.39
C GLY A 163 -26.95 8.22 8.17
N ALA A 164 -27.48 9.44 8.11
CA ALA A 164 -28.36 9.89 7.05
C ALA A 164 -27.85 11.20 6.44
N LEU A 165 -28.02 11.34 5.13
CA LEU A 165 -27.83 12.61 4.44
C LEU A 165 -29.18 13.30 4.28
N ALA A 166 -29.22 14.59 4.60
CA ALA A 166 -30.46 15.35 4.58
C ALA A 166 -30.97 15.59 3.15
N GLU A 167 -32.30 15.53 2.97
CA GLU A 167 -32.97 15.56 1.65
C GLU A 167 -32.68 16.82 0.83
N GLN A 168 -32.32 17.93 1.48
CA GLN A 168 -31.94 19.17 0.80
C GLN A 168 -30.59 19.08 0.06
N VAL A 169 -29.76 18.07 0.34
CA VAL A 169 -28.47 17.85 -0.31
C VAL A 169 -28.68 17.06 -1.60
N VAL A 170 -29.10 17.77 -2.65
CA VAL A 170 -29.39 17.18 -3.97
C VAL A 170 -28.24 17.30 -4.98
N THR A 171 -27.22 18.10 -4.64
CA THR A 171 -25.98 18.26 -5.43
C THR A 171 -24.83 17.54 -4.74
N PRO A 172 -23.95 16.82 -5.48
CA PRO A 172 -22.75 16.22 -4.90
C PRO A 172 -21.96 17.25 -4.10
N THR A 173 -21.79 16.97 -2.81
CA THR A 173 -21.17 17.87 -1.83
C THR A 173 -20.14 17.06 -1.05
N PRO A 174 -18.95 17.61 -0.75
CA PRO A 174 -18.00 16.96 0.15
C PRO A 174 -18.66 16.73 1.52
N ILE A 175 -18.66 15.48 1.97
CA ILE A 175 -19.23 15.06 3.28
C ILE A 175 -18.16 14.57 4.26
N GLY A 176 -16.92 14.46 3.81
CA GLY A 176 -15.78 14.04 4.62
C GLY A 176 -14.54 13.78 3.77
N GLU A 177 -13.45 13.46 4.44
CA GLU A 177 -12.14 13.21 3.85
C GLU A 177 -11.57 11.88 4.35
N ILE A 178 -10.80 11.21 3.48
CA ILE A 178 -10.05 9.99 3.83
C ILE A 178 -8.58 10.37 4.00
N LEU A 179 -8.01 10.03 5.15
CA LEU A 179 -6.58 10.15 5.41
C LEU A 179 -5.92 8.76 5.33
N VAL A 180 -4.85 8.67 4.53
CA VAL A 180 -4.00 7.47 4.46
C VAL A 180 -2.65 7.80 5.09
N THR A 181 -2.27 7.09 6.14
CA THR A 181 -1.00 7.30 6.85
C THR A 181 -0.12 6.06 6.73
N LEU A 182 1.11 6.25 6.24
CA LEU A 182 2.16 5.23 6.30
C LEU A 182 2.83 5.31 7.67
N GLN A 183 2.84 4.20 8.40
CA GLN A 183 3.50 4.07 9.69
C GLN A 183 4.92 3.51 9.50
N GLU A 184 5.89 4.08 10.20
CA GLU A 184 7.27 3.58 10.30
C GLU A 184 7.41 2.46 11.34
#